data_AF-A0A2M7TH44-F1
#
_entry.id   AF-A0A2M7TH44-F1
#
_cell.length_a   1.000
_cell.length_b   1.000
_cell.length_c   1.000
_cell.angle_alpha   90.00
_cell.angle_beta   90.00
_cell.angle_gamma   90.00
#
_symmetry.space_group_name_H-M   'P 1'
#
loop_
_entity.id
_entity.type
_entity.pdbx_description
1 polymer ?
#
loop_
_entity_poly.entity_id
_entity_poly.type
_entity_poly.pdbx_seq_one_letter_code
_entity_poly.pdbx_strand_id
1 'polypeptide(L)'
;MDFGSLLNDLFKAYYDARKNKRSTINALAFEVDYETKLFQLYQEIISRQYVISPRICFISFKPVQREIFAADFRDRIIHHLIYPAPLFK
;
A
#
# COMPACT_ATOMS: atom_id res chain seq x y z
N MET A 1 16.70 -6.06 14.00
CA MET A 1 15.60 -5.15 13.60
C MET A 1 14.84 -4.84 14.86
N ASP A 2 14.76 -3.58 15.24
CA ASP A 2 13.93 -3.16 16.37
C ASP A 2 12.45 -3.20 15.95
N PHE A 3 11.62 -3.95 16.67
CA PHE A 3 10.20 -4.14 16.36
C PHE A 3 9.40 -2.83 16.46
N GLY A 4 9.84 -1.92 17.33
CA GLY A 4 9.27 -0.57 17.42
C GLY A 4 9.52 0.26 16.15
N SER A 5 10.67 0.08 15.49
CA SER A 5 10.99 0.77 14.24
C SER A 5 10.07 0.33 13.10
N LEU A 6 9.86 -0.98 12.93
CA LEU A 6 9.11 -1.51 11.78
C LEU A 6 7.65 -1.05 11.78
N LEU A 7 7.00 -1.05 12.95
CA LEU A 7 5.61 -0.59 13.03
C LEU A 7 5.50 0.89 12.63
N ASN A 8 6.40 1.73 13.14
CA ASN A 8 6.46 3.15 12.77
C ASN A 8 6.73 3.35 11.27
N ASP A 9 7.65 2.57 10.70
CA ASP A 9 7.95 2.59 9.27
C ASP A 9 6.74 2.18 8.43
N LEU A 10 5.95 1.22 8.90
CA LEU A 10 4.72 0.79 8.24
C LEU A 10 3.64 1.89 8.27
N PHE A 11 3.48 2.59 9.40
CA PHE A 11 2.60 3.76 9.48
C PHE A 11 3.05 4.85 8.52
N LYS A 12 4.35 5.15 8.47
CA LYS A 12 4.90 6.13 7.53
C LYS A 12 4.63 5.72 6.08
N ALA A 13 4.88 4.47 5.73
CA ALA A 13 4.61 3.91 4.40
C ALA A 13 3.12 4.02 4.02
N TYR A 14 2.21 3.79 4.97
CA TYR A 14 0.77 4.00 4.77
C TYR A 14 0.44 5.45 4.42
N TYR A 15 0.96 6.41 5.19
CA TYR A 15 0.72 7.83 4.90
C TYR A 15 1.29 8.25 3.55
N ASP A 16 2.46 7.73 3.17
CA ASP A 16 3.07 8.02 1.87
C ASP A 16 2.27 7.39 0.71
N ALA A 17 1.80 6.15 0.86
CA ALA A 17 0.92 5.50 -0.12
C ALA A 17 -0.41 6.25 -0.30
N ARG A 18 -0.97 6.76 0.81
CA ARG A 18 -2.25 7.47 0.83
C ARG A 18 -2.18 8.82 0.11
N LYS A 19 -1.07 9.57 0.22
CA LYS A 19 -0.91 10.92 -0.39
C LYS A 19 -1.35 10.98 -1.85
N ASN A 20 -1.01 9.97 -2.65
CA ASN A 20 -1.25 9.98 -4.10
C ASN A 20 -2.53 9.23 -4.52
N LYS A 21 -3.14 8.44 -3.63
CA LYS A 21 -4.15 7.43 -4.00
C LYS A 21 -5.38 7.40 -3.08
N ARG A 22 -5.53 8.38 -2.18
CA ARG A 22 -6.63 8.48 -1.22
C ARG A 22 -8.03 8.37 -1.82
N SER A 23 -8.24 8.84 -3.05
CA SER A 23 -9.55 8.81 -3.72
C SER A 23 -9.89 7.48 -4.40
N THR A 24 -9.01 6.48 -4.36
CA THR A 24 -9.29 5.16 -4.96
C THR A 24 -10.17 4.31 -4.05
N ILE A 25 -11.05 3.50 -4.63
CA ILE A 25 -11.98 2.63 -3.88
C ILE A 25 -11.22 1.71 -2.91
N ASN A 26 -10.10 1.12 -3.36
CA ASN A 26 -9.29 0.24 -2.52
C ASN A 26 -8.65 1.00 -1.35
N ALA A 27 -8.22 2.24 -1.54
CA ALA A 27 -7.70 3.07 -0.45
C ALA A 27 -8.80 3.42 0.57
N LEU A 28 -9.98 3.79 0.10
CA LEU A 28 -11.13 4.08 0.96
C LEU A 28 -11.57 2.85 1.76
N ALA A 29 -11.66 1.69 1.11
CA ALA A 29 -12.01 0.43 1.77
C ALA A 29 -10.95 0.01 2.80
N PHE A 30 -9.67 0.28 2.55
CA PHE A 30 -8.62 0.07 3.54
C PHE A 30 -8.74 1.05 4.70
N GLU A 31 -9.02 2.33 4.42
CA GLU A 31 -9.05 3.44 5.39
C GLU A 31 -10.08 3.23 6.52
N VAL A 32 -11.21 2.55 6.24
CA VAL A 32 -12.28 2.28 7.23
C VAL A 32 -11.75 1.57 8.49
N ASP A 33 -10.81 0.63 8.34
CA ASP A 33 -10.25 -0.15 9.46
C ASP A 33 -8.72 -0.14 9.42
N TYR A 34 -8.14 1.01 9.05
CA TYR A 34 -6.73 1.09 8.68
C TYR A 34 -5.78 0.65 9.80
N GLU A 35 -6.10 0.95 11.07
CA GLU A 35 -5.28 0.55 12.22
C GLU A 35 -5.20 -0.97 12.33
N THR A 36 -6.36 -1.64 12.38
CA THR A 36 -6.47 -3.10 12.46
C THR A 36 -5.78 -3.77 11.27
N LYS A 37 -6.02 -3.26 10.05
CA LYS A 37 -5.40 -3.79 8.83
C LYS A 37 -3.88 -3.58 8.81
N LEU A 38 -3.37 -2.47 9.33
CA LEU A 38 -1.93 -2.23 9.47
C LEU A 38 -1.28 -3.14 10.51
N PHE A 39 -1.92 -3.34 11.66
CA PHE A 39 -1.44 -4.28 12.66
C PHE A 39 -1.42 -5.72 12.11
N GLN A 40 -2.46 -6.11 11.38
CA GLN A 40 -2.48 -7.41 10.71
C GLN A 40 -1.33 -7.53 9.70
N LEU A 41 -1.12 -6.51 8.87
CA LEU A 41 -0.03 -6.49 7.90
C LEU A 41 1.34 -6.58 8.58
N TYR A 42 1.53 -5.86 9.69
CA TYR A 42 2.73 -5.97 10.52
C TYR A 42 2.95 -7.42 11.02
N GLN A 43 1.91 -8.06 11.55
CA GLN A 43 1.97 -9.45 12.01
C GLN A 43 2.33 -10.42 10.88
N GLU A 44 1.75 -10.24 9.69
CA GLU A 44 2.06 -11.04 8.50
C GLU A 44 3.51 -10.86 8.03
N ILE A 45 4.06 -9.64 8.11
CA ILE A 45 5.47 -9.37 7.76
C ILE A 45 6.41 -10.08 8.74
N ILE A 46 6.21 -9.92 10.05
CA ILE A 46 7.11 -10.52 11.05
C ILE A 46 7.01 -12.05 11.08
N SER A 47 5.83 -12.60 10.79
CA SER A 47 5.60 -14.05 10.68
C SER A 47 5.96 -14.63 9.30
N ARG A 48 6.37 -13.78 8.35
CA ARG A 48 6.67 -14.14 6.96
C ARG A 48 5.51 -14.83 6.24
N GLN A 49 4.27 -14.46 6.59
CA GLN A 49 3.04 -14.96 6.00
C GLN A 49 2.38 -13.94 5.04
N TYR A 50 3.04 -12.81 4.78
CA TYR A 50 2.54 -11.84 3.81
C TYR A 50 2.47 -12.46 2.40
N VAL A 51 1.29 -12.38 1.78
CA VAL A 51 1.03 -12.81 0.41
C VAL A 51 0.47 -11.63 -0.37
N ILE A 52 0.89 -11.50 -1.63
CA ILE A 52 0.46 -10.43 -2.54
C ILE A 52 -1.05 -10.56 -2.81
N SER A 53 -1.75 -9.42 -2.74
CA SER A 53 -3.18 -9.35 -2.97
C SER A 53 -3.54 -9.47 -4.46
N PRO A 54 -4.78 -9.83 -4.80
CA PRO A 54 -5.25 -9.80 -6.19
C PRO A 54 -5.10 -8.40 -6.80
N ARG A 55 -4.71 -8.34 -8.07
CA ARG A 55 -4.60 -7.09 -8.84
C ARG A 55 -5.93 -6.76 -9.49
N ILE A 56 -6.27 -5.48 -9.56
CA ILE A 56 -7.40 -4.98 -10.36
C ILE A 56 -6.89 -4.60 -11.76
N CYS A 57 -7.61 -5.00 -12.80
CA CYS A 57 -7.35 -4.58 -14.17
C CYS A 57 -8.49 -3.69 -14.67
N PHE A 58 -8.17 -2.54 -15.25
CA PHE A 58 -9.14 -1.65 -15.87
C PHE A 58 -8.50 -0.82 -16.98
N ILE A 59 -9.33 -0.28 -17.88
CA ILE A 59 -8.86 0.58 -18.98
C ILE A 59 -9.03 2.05 -18.58
N SER A 60 -7.95 2.83 -18.71
CA SER A 60 -7.98 4.29 -18.60
C SER A 60 -7.84 4.92 -19.97
N PHE A 61 -8.71 5.88 -20.31
CA PHE A 61 -8.70 6.54 -21.62
C PHE A 61 -7.88 7.84 -21.66
N LYS A 62 -7.40 8.35 -20.51
CA LYS A 62 -6.69 9.63 -20.43
C LYS A 62 -5.24 9.47 -19.93
N PRO A 63 -4.28 10.26 -20.46
CA PRO A 63 -4.36 11.06 -21.70
C PRO A 63 -4.38 10.20 -22.98
N VAL A 64 -4.00 8.93 -22.89
CA VAL A 64 -4.05 7.92 -23.97
C VAL A 64 -4.65 6.65 -23.38
N GLN A 65 -5.32 5.83 -24.19
CA GLN A 65 -5.87 4.54 -23.77
C GLN A 65 -4.77 3.60 -23.24
N ARG A 66 -4.95 3.08 -22.03
CA ARG A 66 -4.02 2.17 -21.36
C ARG A 66 -4.81 1.12 -20.58
N GLU A 67 -4.40 -0.13 -20.71
CA GLU A 67 -4.74 -1.15 -19.73
C GLU A 67 -3.88 -0.94 -18.48
N ILE A 68 -4.52 -0.85 -17.32
CA ILE A 68 -3.86 -0.58 -16.05
C ILE A 68 -4.06 -1.77 -15.13
N PHE A 69 -2.95 -2.37 -14.72
CA PHE A 69 -2.88 -3.39 -13.67
C PHE A 69 -2.50 -2.74 -12.35
N ALA A 70 -3.51 -2.40 -11.55
CA ALA A 70 -3.30 -1.76 -10.27
C ALA A 70 -3.17 -2.81 -9.15
N ALA A 71 -2.08 -2.75 -8.41
CA ALA A 71 -1.93 -3.47 -7.14
C ALA A 71 -2.94 -2.93 -6.10
N ASP A 72 -3.35 -3.81 -5.19
CA ASP A 72 -4.19 -3.43 -4.06
C ASP A 72 -3.51 -2.36 -3.19
N PHE A 73 -4.30 -1.58 -2.46
CA PHE A 73 -3.75 -0.54 -1.59
C PHE A 73 -2.85 -1.13 -0.50
N ARG A 74 -3.18 -2.30 0.06
CA ARG A 74 -2.35 -3.04 1.03
C ARG A 74 -0.94 -3.28 0.50
N ASP A 75 -0.83 -3.81 -0.72
CA ASP A 75 0.47 -4.13 -1.32
C ASP A 75 1.28 -2.86 -1.65
N ARG A 76 0.61 -1.74 -1.91
CA ARG A 76 1.29 -0.44 -2.10
C ARG A 76 1.94 0.05 -0.81
N ILE A 77 1.36 -0.23 0.36
CA ILE A 77 1.99 0.11 1.65
C ILE A 77 3.31 -0.64 1.78
N ILE A 78 3.35 -1.93 1.46
CA ILE A 78 4.59 -2.72 1.42
C ILE A 78 5.58 -2.17 0.40
N HIS A 79 5.10 -1.76 -0.78
CA HIS A 79 5.95 -1.13 -1.78
C HIS A 79 6.59 0.17 -1.25
N HIS A 80 5.83 1.01 -0.55
CA HIS A 80 6.34 2.21 0.11
C HIS A 80 7.26 1.90 1.31
N LEU A 81 7.09 0.76 1.98
CA LEU A 81 7.95 0.31 3.07
C LEU A 81 9.33 -0.13 2.56
N ILE A 82 9.36 -0.93 1.49
CA ILE A 82 10.60 -1.50 0.92
C ILE A 82 11.31 -0.49 0.03
N TYR A 83 10.54 0.30 -0.72
CA TYR A 83 11.04 1.35 -1.61
C TYR A 83 10.41 2.71 -1.21
N PRO A 84 10.84 3.29 -0.09
CA PRO A 84 10.37 4.59 0.35
C PRO A 84 10.87 5.65 -0.63
N ALA A 85 10.00 6.07 -1.55
CA ALA A 85 10.34 6.88 -2.72
C ALA A 85 11.42 7.95 -2.48
N PRO A 86 12.64 7.74 -2.99
CA PRO A 86 13.56 8.82 -3.27
C PRO A 86 13.58 9.08 -4.80
N LEU A 87 13.82 10.32 -5.22
CA LEU A 87 14.36 10.67 -6.56
C LEU A 87 13.44 11.06 -7.73
N PHE A 88 12.15 11.37 -7.59
CA PHE A 88 11.45 12.18 -8.61
C PHE A 88 10.44 13.13 -7.96
N LYS A 89 10.93 14.24 -7.42
CA LYS A 89 10.16 15.48 -7.22
C LYS A 89 10.67 16.50 -8.21
#